data_AF-A0A6V8PM95-F1
#
_entry.id   AF-A0A6V8PM95-F1
#
_cell.length_a   1.000
_cell.length_b   1.000
_cell.length_c   1.000
_cell.angle_alpha   90.00
_cell.angle_beta   90.00
_cell.angle_gamma   90.00
#
_symmetry.space_group_name_H-M   'P 1'
#
loop_
_entity.id
_entity.type
_entity.pdbx_description
1 polymer ?
#
loop_
_entity_poly.entity_id
_entity_poly.type
_entity_poly.pdbx_seq_one_letter_code
_entity_poly.pdbx_strand_id
1 'polypeptide(L)' 'KTWFYDIGKWIEELTTGKVVHVEPPDFHKNIDVGNIVIDNTKIKSLGWEWKVSVREGLKQTLEYYKCFVTK' A
#
# COMPACT_ATOMS: atom_id res chain seq x y z
N LYS A 1 -7.37 2.33 -13.19
CA LYS A 1 -6.16 2.49 -12.32
C LYS A 1 -6.54 1.96 -10.95
N THR A 2 -5.84 0.94 -10.46
CA THR A 2 -6.09 0.33 -9.14
C THR A 2 -5.43 1.16 -8.04
N TRP A 3 -5.84 0.98 -6.79
CA TRP A 3 -5.24 1.67 -5.64
C TRP A 3 -3.73 1.38 -5.47
N PHE A 4 -3.26 0.23 -5.95
CA PHE A 4 -1.84 -0.12 -6.00
C PHE A 4 -1.00 0.82 -6.88
N TYR A 5 -1.61 1.41 -7.93
CA TYR A 5 -0.93 2.40 -8.76
C TYR A 5 -0.52 3.63 -7.94
N ASP A 6 -1.43 4.10 -7.07
CA ASP A 6 -1.16 5.28 -6.24
C ASP A 6 -0.08 5.00 -5.19
N ILE A 7 -0.04 3.79 -4.64
CA ILE A 7 1.03 3.35 -3.73
C ILE A 7 2.38 3.39 -4.44
N GLY A 8 2.48 2.83 -5.64
CA GLY A 8 3.71 2.88 -6.43
C GLY A 8 4.17 4.30 -6.67
N LYS A 9 3.26 5.17 -7.11
CA LYS A 9 3.54 6.60 -7.30
C LYS A 9 4.04 7.28 -6.02
N TRP A 10 3.39 7.06 -4.88
CA TRP A 10 3.81 7.67 -3.61
C TRP A 10 5.18 7.16 -3.15
N ILE A 11 5.54 5.90 -3.40
CA ILE A 11 6.88 5.37 -3.10
C ILE A 11 7.94 6.13 -3.91
N GLU A 12 7.71 6.37 -5.21
CA GLU A 12 8.64 7.14 -6.05
C GLU A 12 8.72 8.62 -5.65
N GLU A 13 7.63 9.20 -5.13
CA GLU A 13 7.64 10.58 -4.61
C GLU A 13 8.40 10.70 -3.27
N LEU A 14 8.33 9.67 -2.42
CA LEU A 14 8.85 9.69 -1.05
C LEU A 14 10.28 9.12 -0.93
N THR A 15 10.81 8.51 -1.98
CA THR A 15 12.11 7.84 -2.00
C THR A 15 12.86 8.15 -3.29
N THR A 16 14.15 7.80 -3.35
CA THR A 16 14.92 7.84 -4.60
C THR A 16 14.70 6.60 -5.49
N GLY A 17 13.89 5.64 -5.02
CA GLY A 17 13.58 4.41 -5.72
C GLY A 17 12.66 4.61 -6.93
N LYS A 18 12.65 3.60 -7.80
CA LYS A 18 11.77 3.53 -8.97
C LYS A 18 10.94 2.26 -8.94
N VAL A 19 9.67 2.37 -9.30
CA VAL A 19 8.78 1.21 -9.39
C VAL A 19 9.10 0.46 -10.68
N VAL A 20 9.40 -0.83 -10.55
CA VAL A 20 9.61 -1.73 -11.68
C VAL A 20 8.42 -2.68 -11.76
N HIS A 21 7.75 -2.67 -12.91
CA HIS A 21 6.70 -3.63 -13.21
C HIS A 21 7.33 -4.89 -13.78
N VAL A 22 7.13 -6.01 -13.09
CA VAL A 22 7.63 -7.32 -13.51
C VAL A 22 6.44 -8.24 -13.80
N GLU A 23 6.62 -9.17 -14.73
CA GLU A 23 5.62 -10.19 -15.02
C GLU A 23 5.41 -11.06 -13.77
N PRO A 24 4.15 -11.34 -13.39
CA PRO A 24 3.87 -12.21 -12.25
C PRO A 24 4.35 -13.64 -12.56
N PRO A 25 4.91 -14.35 -11.56
CA PRO A 25 5.24 -15.77 -11.69
C PRO A 25 4.05 -16.62 -12.16
N ASP A 26 4.32 -17.70 -12.91
CA ASP A 26 3.29 -18.56 -13.51
C ASP A 26 2.25 -19.11 -12.52
N PHE A 27 2.65 -19.37 -11.28
CA PHE A 27 1.75 -19.91 -10.24
C PHE A 27 0.66 -18.93 -9.79
N HIS A 28 0.84 -17.62 -9.99
CA HIS A 28 -0.18 -16.62 -9.67
C HIS A 28 -1.33 -16.60 -10.68
N LYS A 29 -1.18 -17.15 -11.89
CA LYS A 29 -2.23 -17.20 -12.92
C LYS A 29 -3.51 -17.90 -12.45
N ASN A 30 -3.38 -18.84 -11.52
CA ASN A 30 -4.49 -19.66 -11.03
C ASN A 30 -5.06 -19.20 -9.68
N ILE A 31 -4.47 -18.16 -9.06
CA ILE A 31 -4.79 -17.72 -7.68
C ILE A 31 -5.07 -16.21 -7.64
N ASP A 32 -5.08 -15.52 -8.78
CA ASP A 32 -5.14 -14.06 -8.81
C ASP A 32 -6.47 -13.55 -8.26
N VAL A 33 -6.41 -12.98 -7.05
CA VAL A 33 -7.49 -12.20 -6.49
C VAL A 33 -7.30 -10.79 -7.01
N GLY A 34 -8.22 -10.33 -7.86
CA GLY A 34 -8.21 -8.97 -8.39
C GLY A 34 -8.40 -7.91 -7.30
N ASN A 35 -9.14 -6.84 -7.59
CA ASN A 35 -9.35 -5.81 -6.58
C ASN A 35 -10.19 -6.33 -5.41
N ILE A 36 -9.61 -6.29 -4.20
CA ILE A 36 -10.35 -6.50 -2.96
C ILE A 36 -10.90 -5.15 -2.51
N VAL A 37 -12.22 -5.04 -2.46
CA VAL A 37 -12.93 -3.88 -1.92
C VAL A 37 -13.84 -4.37 -0.80
N ILE A 38 -13.68 -3.79 0.38
CA ILE A 38 -14.43 -4.19 1.58
C ILE A 38 -15.34 -3.03 1.97
N ASP A 39 -16.64 -3.29 2.06
CA ASP A 39 -17.58 -2.35 2.66
C ASP A 39 -17.33 -2.28 4.17
N ASN A 40 -17.03 -1.08 4.66
CA ASN A 40 -16.79 -0.81 6.07
C ASN A 40 -17.92 -0.05 6.76
N THR A 41 -19.09 0.07 6.14
CA THR A 41 -20.25 0.79 6.69
C THR A 41 -20.62 0.30 8.10
N LYS A 42 -20.63 -1.03 8.32
CA LYS A 42 -20.96 -1.64 9.62
C LYS A 42 -19.96 -1.32 10.74
N ILE A 43 -18.67 -1.21 10.44
CA ILE A 43 -17.69 -0.86 11.47
C ILE A 43 -17.70 0.65 11.73
N LYS A 44 -17.95 1.47 10.70
CA LYS A 44 -18.13 2.91 10.86
C LYS A 44 -19.35 3.26 11.72
N SER A 45 -20.43 2.50 11.62
CA SER A 45 -21.61 2.69 12.49
C SER A 45 -21.33 2.43 13.97
N LEU A 46 -20.23 1.73 14.31
CA LEU A 46 -19.77 1.53 15.68
C LEU A 46 -18.87 2.67 16.19
N GLY A 47 -18.74 3.77 15.43
CA GLY A 47 -17.89 4.91 15.77
C GLY A 47 -16.43 4.75 15.36
N TRP A 48 -16.10 3.71 14.59
CA TRP A 48 -14.75 3.56 14.05
C TRP A 48 -14.52 4.48 12.85
N GLU A 49 -13.37 5.14 12.81
CA GLU A 49 -12.94 5.98 11.70
C GLU A 49 -11.45 5.80 11.40
N TRP A 50 -11.07 6.19 10.18
CA TRP A 50 -9.72 6.02 9.71
C TRP A 50 -8.89 7.17 10.28
N LYS A 51 -8.01 6.89 11.24
CA LYS A 51 -7.16 7.92 11.85
C LYS A 51 -5.96 8.30 10.97
N VAL A 52 -5.52 7.37 10.13
CA VAL A 52 -4.32 7.49 9.31
C VAL A 52 -4.68 7.10 7.88
N SER A 53 -4.40 8.00 6.93
CA SER A 53 -4.56 7.69 5.50
C SER A 53 -3.48 6.73 5.02
N VAL A 54 -3.72 6.02 3.92
CA VAL A 54 -2.72 5.09 3.34
C VAL A 54 -1.38 5.80 3.06
N ARG A 55 -1.42 7.01 2.49
CA ARG A 55 -0.21 7.80 2.20
C ARG A 55 0.54 8.20 3.47
N GLU A 56 -0.18 8.54 4.53
CA GLU A 56 0.44 8.91 5.81
C GLU A 56 1.05 7.68 6.51
N GLY A 57 0.34 6.55 6.51
CA GLY A 57 0.88 5.28 7.00
C GLY A 57 2.13 4.84 6.24
N LEU A 58 2.16 5.06 4.91
CA LEU A 58 3.34 4.80 4.09
C LEU A 58 4.55 5.64 4.52
N LYS A 59 4.37 6.94 4.78
CA LYS A 59 5.45 7.80 5.30
C LYS A 59 6.00 7.30 6.63
N GLN A 60 5.10 6.98 7.58
CA GLN A 60 5.49 6.47 8.89
C GLN A 60 6.25 5.14 8.79
N THR A 61 5.83 4.27 7.87
CA THR A 61 6.50 3.00 7.59
C THR A 61 7.90 3.23 7.01
N LEU A 62 8.04 4.11 6.02
CA LEU A 62 9.33 4.45 5.42
C LEU A 62 10.29 5.05 6.46
N GLU A 63 9.79 5.94 7.32
CA GLU A 63 10.59 6.56 8.38
C GLU A 63 11.11 5.52 9.37
N TYR A 64 10.22 4.62 9.82
CA TYR A 64 10.61 3.51 10.69
C TYR A 64 11.80 2.73 10.12
N TYR A 65 11.74 2.33 8.85
CA TYR A 65 12.81 1.54 8.22
C TYR A 65 14.10 2.31 7.92
N LYS A 66 14.05 3.63 7.70
CA LYS A 66 15.27 4.45 7.54
C LYS A 66 16.14 4.43 8.80
N CYS A 67 15.52 4.39 9.98
CA CYS A 67 16.24 4.30 11.25
C CYS A 67 16.96 2.96 11.48
N PHE A 68 16.63 1.89 10.75
CA PHE A 68 17.30 0.59 10.87
C PHE A 68 18.52 0.44 9.97
N VAL A 69 18.63 1.24 8.89
CA VAL A 69 19.75 1.16 7.93
C VAL A 69 20.99 1.94 8.41
N THR A 70 20.87 2.73 9.48
CA THR A 70 21.96 3.54 10.06
C THR A 70 22.61 2.93 11.32
N LYS A 71 22.41 1.63 11.57
CA LYS A 71 23.13 0.88 12.62
C LYS A 71 24.11 -0.12 12.04
#